data_AF-A0A024FD51-F1
#
_entry.id   AF-A0A024FD51-F1
#
_cell.length_a   1.000
_cell.length_b   1.000
_cell.length_c   1.000
_cell.angle_alpha   90.00
_cell.angle_beta   90.00
_cell.angle_gamma   90.00
#
_symmetry.space_group_name_H-M   'P 1'
#
loop_
_entity.id
_entity.type
_entity.pdbx_description
1 polymer ?
#
loop_
_entity_poly.entity_id
_entity_poly.type
_entity_poly.pdbx_seq_one_letter_code
_entity_poly.pdbx_strand_id
1 'polypeptide(L)'
;MRNICLLVLLLCLSCNNERILQLPEIENAEIIEVLDVSPAYIFYDETQPDSTLLNRKNLISTTNWLVNVDRRLTLKQAIPHIKFLQEKKRNAEMHKNENAKDYFTCNETSIGNLGFVDFTDIHFITDETPISFYSQISQIYDDRIFIYPKIKNEESLHGQSLMVEISAGSGIDLNLKWLFSFQFAQYLKSYYKESSKEFLEVSLSFDKNLSFQDYISIKSELTQLMNDKIIIHTNEFIY
;
A
#
# COMPACT_ATOMS: atom_id res chain seq x y z
N MET A 1 19.49 54.54 -15.18
CA MET A 1 18.21 53.79 -15.27
C MET A 1 18.34 52.41 -15.93
N ARG A 2 19.33 52.16 -16.79
CA ARG A 2 19.55 50.85 -17.46
C ARG A 2 19.83 49.67 -16.52
N ASN A 3 20.42 49.91 -15.34
CA ASN A 3 20.82 48.84 -14.40
C ASN A 3 19.71 48.44 -13.41
N ILE A 4 18.66 49.25 -13.27
CA ILE A 4 17.53 48.96 -12.37
C ILE A 4 16.58 47.94 -13.02
N CYS A 5 16.40 48.01 -14.34
CA CYS A 5 15.60 47.01 -15.09
C CYS A 5 16.19 45.60 -15.00
N LEU A 6 17.53 45.46 -14.93
CA LEU A 6 18.18 44.16 -14.78
C LEU A 6 17.92 43.53 -13.40
N LEU A 7 17.86 44.34 -12.34
CA LEU A 7 17.61 43.87 -10.97
C LEU A 7 16.16 43.37 -10.78
N VAL A 8 15.21 44.00 -11.48
CA VAL A 8 13.79 43.61 -11.47
C VAL A 8 13.56 42.31 -12.27
N LEU A 9 14.34 42.07 -13.32
CA LEU A 9 14.25 40.85 -14.13
C LEU A 9 14.73 39.59 -13.37
N LEU A 10 15.68 39.74 -12.43
CA LEU A 10 16.21 38.66 -11.59
C LEU A 10 15.24 38.22 -10.47
N LEU A 11 14.32 39.10 -10.03
CA LEU A 11 13.34 38.80 -8.99
C LEU A 11 12.13 37.99 -9.50
N CYS A 12 11.97 37.86 -10.82
CA CYS A 12 10.84 37.15 -11.43
C CYS A 12 11.15 35.68 -11.80
N LEU A 13 12.33 35.16 -11.45
CA LEU A 13 12.77 33.79 -11.75
C LEU A 13 12.60 32.81 -10.57
N SER A 14 11.73 33.11 -9.60
CA SER A 14 11.27 32.06 -8.69
C SER A 14 10.26 31.18 -9.44
N CYS A 15 10.78 30.26 -10.27
CA CYS A 15 10.00 29.12 -10.72
C CYS A 15 9.68 28.33 -9.44
N ASN A 16 8.50 28.56 -8.87
CA ASN A 16 8.02 27.77 -7.76
C ASN A 16 7.77 26.38 -8.35
N ASN A 17 8.70 25.45 -8.14
CA ASN A 17 8.50 24.04 -8.45
C ASN A 17 7.49 23.46 -7.45
N GLU A 18 6.29 24.05 -7.40
CA GLU A 18 5.16 23.54 -6.64
C GLU A 18 4.80 22.20 -7.24
N ARG A 19 5.19 21.14 -6.54
CA ARG A 19 4.83 19.77 -6.90
C ARG A 19 3.48 19.48 -6.27
N ILE A 20 2.51 19.11 -7.11
CA ILE A 20 1.18 18.69 -6.66
C ILE A 20 1.26 17.21 -6.27
N LEU A 21 0.93 16.92 -5.03
CA LEU A 21 0.76 15.56 -4.53
C LEU A 21 -0.73 15.18 -4.58
N GLN A 22 -1.06 14.09 -5.25
CA GLN A 22 -2.40 13.53 -5.23
C GLN A 22 -2.45 12.34 -4.26
N LEU A 23 -3.07 12.52 -3.10
CA LEU A 23 -3.21 11.43 -2.13
C LEU A 23 -4.18 10.35 -2.65
N PRO A 24 -3.97 9.07 -2.31
CA PRO A 24 -4.96 8.03 -2.56
C PRO A 24 -6.24 8.34 -1.78
N GLU A 25 -7.38 8.02 -2.37
CA GLU A 25 -8.70 8.24 -1.79
C GLU A 25 -9.18 6.96 -1.08
N ILE A 26 -9.79 7.13 0.09
CA ILE A 26 -10.46 6.07 0.85
C ILE A 26 -11.79 6.58 1.40
N GLU A 27 -12.63 5.63 1.85
CA GLU A 27 -13.83 5.90 2.62
C GLU A 27 -13.80 5.13 3.95
N ASN A 28 -14.35 5.71 5.01
CA ASN A 28 -14.50 5.10 6.33
C ASN A 28 -13.15 4.70 6.98
N ALA A 29 -12.13 5.56 6.90
CA ALA A 29 -10.87 5.41 7.60
C ALA A 29 -11.09 5.18 9.11
N GLU A 30 -10.45 4.14 9.65
CA GLU A 30 -10.46 3.85 11.08
C GLU A 30 -9.65 4.89 11.89
N ILE A 31 -8.58 5.41 11.29
CA ILE A 31 -7.65 6.35 11.93
C ILE A 31 -7.75 7.69 11.19
N ILE A 32 -8.20 8.72 11.90
CA ILE A 32 -8.39 10.08 11.37
C ILE A 32 -7.43 11.12 11.99
N GLU A 33 -6.66 10.72 13.01
CA GLU A 33 -5.69 11.58 13.68
C GLU A 33 -4.46 10.77 14.10
N VAL A 34 -3.28 11.33 13.84
CA VAL A 34 -2.00 10.80 14.31
C VAL A 34 -1.18 11.96 14.86
N LEU A 35 -0.71 11.83 16.09
CA LEU A 35 0.10 12.83 16.79
C LEU A 35 1.59 12.49 16.70
N ASP A 36 2.44 13.47 17.00
CA ASP A 36 3.91 13.32 16.98
C ASP A 36 4.40 12.72 15.65
N VAL A 37 4.27 13.49 14.58
CA VAL A 37 4.46 13.01 13.20
C VAL A 37 5.65 13.63 12.48
N SER A 38 6.24 12.86 11.57
CA SER A 38 7.20 13.34 10.59
C SER A 38 6.79 12.90 9.18
N PRO A 39 6.58 13.83 8.23
CA PRO A 39 6.12 13.48 6.91
C PRO A 39 7.27 13.10 5.97
N ALA A 40 7.05 12.04 5.19
CA ALA A 40 7.77 11.75 3.95
C ALA A 40 6.80 11.89 2.77
N TYR A 41 7.34 12.26 1.60
CA TYR A 41 6.57 12.44 0.39
C TYR A 41 7.20 11.67 -0.77
N ILE A 42 6.38 10.95 -1.53
CA ILE A 42 6.78 10.24 -2.75
C ILE A 42 5.94 10.82 -3.88
N PHE A 43 6.54 11.68 -4.70
CA PHE A 43 5.85 12.40 -5.77
C PHE A 43 5.93 11.63 -7.09
N TYR A 44 4.85 11.72 -7.87
CA TYR A 44 4.90 11.48 -9.31
C TYR A 44 5.51 12.73 -9.99
N ASP A 45 6.68 12.56 -10.60
CA ASP A 45 7.46 13.65 -11.20
C ASP A 45 8.08 13.17 -12.52
N GLU A 46 7.41 13.43 -13.65
CA GLU A 46 7.83 13.04 -15.00
C GLU A 46 9.23 13.55 -15.41
N THR A 47 9.78 14.52 -14.67
CA THR A 47 11.16 15.00 -14.90
C THR A 47 12.23 14.04 -14.39
N GLN A 48 11.86 13.07 -13.55
CA GLN A 48 12.76 12.03 -13.03
C GLN A 48 12.82 10.81 -13.97
N PRO A 49 13.95 10.08 -14.04
CA PRO A 49 14.11 8.93 -14.94
C PRO A 49 13.07 7.81 -14.77
N ASP A 50 12.59 7.59 -13.55
CA ASP A 50 11.54 6.63 -13.19
C ASP A 50 10.22 7.32 -12.81
N SER A 51 10.08 8.60 -13.18
CA SER A 51 8.95 9.47 -12.86
C SER A 51 8.62 9.57 -11.36
N THR A 52 9.60 9.34 -10.47
CA THR A 52 9.37 9.26 -9.03
C THR A 52 10.38 10.10 -8.24
N LEU A 53 9.92 10.80 -7.20
CA LEU A 53 10.79 11.58 -6.32
C LEU A 53 10.44 11.40 -4.84
N LEU A 54 11.41 10.89 -4.07
CA LEU A 54 11.32 10.80 -2.61
C LEU A 54 11.87 12.06 -1.92
N ASN A 55 11.02 12.77 -1.18
CA ASN A 55 11.41 13.81 -0.23
C ASN A 55 11.24 13.33 1.22
N ARG A 56 12.36 13.25 1.94
CA ARG A 56 12.45 12.72 3.31
C ARG A 56 13.23 13.62 4.27
N LYS A 57 13.32 14.92 3.97
CA LYS A 57 14.24 15.85 4.67
C LYS A 57 13.89 16.08 6.15
N ASN A 58 12.64 15.84 6.55
CA ASN A 58 12.12 16.16 7.87
C ASN A 58 11.78 14.92 8.72
N LEU A 59 12.39 13.77 8.44
CA LEU A 59 12.14 12.54 9.20
C LEU A 59 12.91 12.52 10.53
N ILE A 60 12.18 12.31 11.62
CA ILE A 60 12.71 12.06 12.96
C ILE A 60 12.41 10.60 13.32
N SER A 61 13.40 9.80 13.73
CA SER A 61 13.22 8.36 13.92
C SER A 61 12.26 7.97 15.05
N THR A 62 12.08 8.84 16.05
CA THR A 62 11.25 8.58 17.24
C THR A 62 9.77 8.88 17.05
N THR A 63 9.38 9.51 15.94
CA THR A 63 8.02 9.98 15.66
C THR A 63 7.26 9.01 14.76
N ASN A 64 5.94 9.12 14.73
CA ASN A 64 5.14 8.44 13.73
C ASN A 64 5.49 8.97 12.33
N TRP A 65 5.64 8.11 11.34
CA TRP A 65 5.90 8.57 9.97
C TRP A 65 4.63 8.57 9.16
N LEU A 66 4.33 9.73 8.58
CA LEU A 66 3.27 9.88 7.59
C LEU A 66 3.89 9.79 6.20
N VAL A 67 3.71 8.66 5.54
CA VAL A 67 4.22 8.42 4.20
C VAL A 67 3.13 8.80 3.20
N ASN A 68 3.31 9.98 2.59
CA ASN A 68 2.39 10.54 1.63
C ASN A 68 2.84 10.13 0.22
N VAL A 69 2.10 9.20 -0.40
CA VAL A 69 2.45 8.64 -1.71
C VAL A 69 1.49 9.18 -2.75
N ASP A 70 2.02 9.64 -3.89
CA ASP A 70 1.17 10.06 -5.00
C ASP A 70 0.43 8.84 -5.58
N ARG A 71 -0.90 8.91 -5.62
CA ARG A 71 -1.77 7.81 -6.05
C ARG A 71 -1.51 7.35 -7.49
N ARG A 72 -0.92 8.20 -8.33
CA ARG A 72 -0.61 7.92 -9.74
C ARG A 72 0.62 7.02 -9.90
N LEU A 73 1.45 6.89 -8.87
CA LEU A 73 2.61 6.01 -8.92
C LEU A 73 2.17 4.56 -9.03
N THR A 74 2.88 3.78 -9.83
CA THR A 74 2.75 2.33 -9.81
C THR A 74 3.42 1.75 -8.56
N LEU A 75 3.06 0.53 -8.16
CA LEU A 75 3.75 -0.16 -7.07
C LEU A 75 5.24 -0.36 -7.36
N LYS A 76 5.61 -0.61 -8.63
CA LYS A 76 7.00 -0.67 -9.09
C LYS A 76 7.79 0.60 -8.74
N GLN A 77 7.14 1.76 -8.77
CA GLN A 77 7.73 3.05 -8.44
C GLN A 77 7.70 3.35 -6.93
N ALA A 78 6.57 3.10 -6.27
CA ALA A 78 6.37 3.47 -4.87
C ALA A 78 7.06 2.52 -3.88
N ILE A 79 6.95 1.20 -4.08
CA ILE A 79 7.40 0.19 -3.11
C ILE A 79 8.91 0.27 -2.80
N PRO A 80 9.83 0.48 -3.76
CA PRO A 80 11.25 0.61 -3.45
C PRO A 80 11.54 1.74 -2.45
N HIS A 81 10.86 2.88 -2.58
CA HIS A 81 11.00 4.00 -1.65
C HIS A 81 10.37 3.71 -0.28
N ILE A 82 9.22 3.04 -0.25
CA ILE A 82 8.56 2.63 1.00
C ILE A 82 9.43 1.65 1.79
N LYS A 83 9.98 0.61 1.12
CA LYS A 83 10.93 -0.34 1.72
C LYS A 83 12.15 0.38 2.29
N PHE A 84 12.75 1.31 1.51
CA PHE A 84 13.87 2.11 1.97
C PHE A 84 13.56 2.90 3.26
N LEU A 85 12.34 3.47 3.36
CA LEU A 85 11.91 4.16 4.57
C LEU A 85 11.76 3.18 5.75
N GLN A 86 11.06 2.06 5.56
CA GLN A 86 10.88 1.05 6.60
C GLN A 86 12.22 0.52 7.12
N GLU A 87 13.15 0.17 6.24
CA GLU A 87 14.50 -0.28 6.61
C GLU A 87 15.26 0.78 7.40
N LYS A 88 15.20 2.04 6.95
CA LYS A 88 15.82 3.16 7.67
C LYS A 88 15.28 3.31 9.09
N LYS A 89 13.97 3.13 9.30
CA LYS A 89 13.34 3.21 10.62
C LYS A 89 13.70 2.01 11.49
N ARG A 90 13.54 0.80 10.95
CA ARG A 90 13.78 -0.48 11.65
C ARG A 90 15.24 -0.64 12.09
N ASN A 91 16.19 -0.16 11.28
CA ASN A 91 17.62 -0.25 11.54
C ASN A 91 18.18 0.94 12.34
N ALA A 92 17.34 1.82 12.90
CA ALA A 92 17.81 2.93 13.72
C ALA A 92 18.40 2.42 15.05
N GLU A 93 19.71 2.54 15.23
CA GLU A 93 20.44 2.03 16.41
C GLU A 93 20.30 2.93 17.66
N MET A 94 20.06 4.24 17.48
CA MET A 94 19.95 5.22 18.56
C MET A 94 18.57 5.90 18.53
N HIS A 95 18.00 6.14 19.72
CA HIS A 95 16.69 6.79 19.87
C HIS A 95 15.60 6.09 19.05
N LYS A 96 15.48 4.76 19.22
CA LYS A 96 14.38 3.99 18.66
C LYS A 96 13.16 4.12 19.56
N ASN A 97 12.01 4.41 18.97
CA ASN A 97 10.71 4.36 19.65
C ASN A 97 9.91 3.20 19.04
N GLU A 98 9.80 2.08 19.76
CA GLU A 98 9.06 0.90 19.27
C GLU A 98 7.56 1.16 19.14
N ASN A 99 7.03 2.20 19.80
CA ASN A 99 5.63 2.60 19.69
C ASN A 99 5.38 3.52 18.48
N ALA A 100 6.43 4.01 17.83
CA ALA A 100 6.30 4.88 16.66
C ALA A 100 5.95 4.07 15.42
N LYS A 101 4.82 4.40 14.80
CA LYS A 101 4.23 3.66 13.68
C LYS A 101 4.45 4.35 12.35
N ASP A 102 4.18 3.63 11.27
CA ASP A 102 4.22 4.13 9.90
C ASP A 102 2.82 4.06 9.29
N TYR A 103 2.34 5.19 8.75
CA TYR A 103 1.02 5.32 8.17
C TYR A 103 1.08 5.85 6.75
N PHE A 104 0.28 5.28 5.85
CA PHE A 104 -0.03 5.92 4.59
C PHE A 104 -1.07 7.01 4.83
N THR A 105 -0.79 8.21 4.31
CA THR A 105 -1.77 9.30 4.33
C THR A 105 -2.69 9.18 3.12
N CYS A 106 -3.99 9.25 3.37
CA CYS A 106 -5.03 9.19 2.34
C CYS A 106 -5.97 10.40 2.47
N ASN A 107 -6.66 10.73 1.37
CA ASN A 107 -7.81 11.62 1.37
C ASN A 107 -9.04 10.81 1.78
N GLU A 108 -9.54 11.01 3.00
CA GLU A 108 -10.77 10.40 3.49
C GLU A 108 -11.96 11.22 2.98
N THR A 109 -12.58 10.68 1.93
CA THR A 109 -13.57 11.41 1.14
C THR A 109 -14.93 11.54 1.84
N SER A 110 -15.28 10.62 2.74
CA SER A 110 -16.59 10.63 3.42
C SER A 110 -16.75 11.79 4.41
N ILE A 111 -15.65 12.29 4.98
CA ILE A 111 -15.65 13.42 5.93
C ILE A 111 -14.84 14.63 5.43
N GLY A 112 -14.19 14.53 4.26
CA GLY A 112 -13.39 15.61 3.70
C GLY A 112 -12.15 15.96 4.54
N ASN A 113 -11.47 14.93 5.07
CA ASN A 113 -10.27 15.09 5.92
C ASN A 113 -9.20 14.07 5.53
N LEU A 114 -8.07 14.05 6.24
CA LEU A 114 -7.08 12.98 6.11
C LEU A 114 -7.54 11.72 6.82
N GLY A 115 -7.25 10.58 6.21
CA GLY A 115 -7.33 9.25 6.82
C GLY A 115 -5.96 8.58 6.77
N PHE A 116 -5.73 7.64 7.69
CA PHE A 116 -4.44 6.98 7.86
C PHE A 116 -4.60 5.46 7.83
N VAL A 117 -3.75 4.81 7.02
CA VAL A 117 -3.67 3.34 6.94
C VAL A 117 -2.35 2.89 7.57
N ASP A 118 -2.42 2.17 8.68
CA ASP A 118 -1.23 1.59 9.35
C ASP A 118 -0.59 0.54 8.45
N PHE A 119 0.72 0.65 8.21
CA PHE A 119 1.50 -0.33 7.47
C PHE A 119 2.81 -0.69 8.18
N THR A 120 2.91 -0.39 9.48
CA THR A 120 4.13 -0.57 10.30
C THR A 120 4.73 -1.97 10.16
N ASP A 121 3.88 -2.98 10.26
CA ASP A 121 4.27 -4.39 10.24
C ASP A 121 4.25 -5.02 8.85
N ILE A 122 3.89 -4.26 7.81
CA ILE A 122 3.87 -4.78 6.44
C ILE A 122 5.30 -5.01 5.95
N HIS A 123 5.50 -6.14 5.29
CA HIS A 123 6.78 -6.54 4.71
C HIS A 123 6.59 -6.78 3.21
N PHE A 124 7.15 -5.89 2.39
CA PHE A 124 7.06 -6.01 0.94
C PHE A 124 8.11 -6.99 0.39
N ILE A 125 7.64 -8.10 -0.14
CA ILE A 125 8.45 -9.12 -0.81
C ILE A 125 8.33 -8.91 -2.32
N THR A 126 9.46 -8.64 -2.97
CA THR A 126 9.54 -8.43 -4.43
C THR A 126 10.18 -9.64 -5.07
N ASP A 127 9.77 -9.97 -6.30
CA ASP A 127 10.39 -11.04 -7.12
C ASP A 127 10.22 -12.48 -6.58
N GLU A 128 9.34 -12.69 -5.61
CA GLU A 128 8.96 -14.02 -5.08
C GLU A 128 7.43 -14.19 -5.07
N THR A 129 6.96 -15.44 -4.91
CA THR A 129 5.52 -15.75 -4.79
C THR A 129 5.17 -16.32 -3.42
N PRO A 130 3.93 -16.13 -2.93
CA PRO A 130 3.48 -16.75 -1.68
C PRO A 130 3.64 -18.27 -1.69
N ILE A 131 3.39 -18.92 -2.82
CA ILE A 131 3.48 -20.39 -2.92
C ILE A 131 4.92 -20.85 -2.66
N SER A 132 5.92 -20.22 -3.29
CA SER A 132 7.32 -20.55 -3.02
C SER A 132 7.72 -20.29 -1.57
N PHE A 133 7.14 -19.26 -0.94
CA PHE A 133 7.43 -18.86 0.43
C PHE A 133 6.76 -19.77 1.49
N TYR A 134 5.52 -20.22 1.26
CA TYR A 134 4.69 -20.92 2.27
C TYR A 134 4.39 -22.40 1.96
N SER A 135 4.93 -22.96 0.86
CA SER A 135 4.65 -24.35 0.42
C SER A 135 4.84 -25.41 1.50
N GLN A 136 5.78 -25.21 2.43
CA GLN A 136 6.06 -26.14 3.54
C GLN A 136 5.19 -25.88 4.78
N ILE A 137 4.82 -24.62 5.03
CA ILE A 137 4.12 -24.17 6.24
C ILE A 137 2.63 -24.51 6.17
N SER A 138 2.02 -24.30 5.01
CA SER A 138 0.59 -24.52 4.78
C SER A 138 0.12 -25.97 4.90
N GLN A 139 1.05 -26.94 4.90
CA GLN A 139 0.78 -28.37 5.07
C GLN A 139 0.76 -28.82 6.54
N ILE A 140 1.19 -27.94 7.46
CA ILE A 140 1.39 -28.28 8.89
C ILE A 140 0.17 -27.88 9.74
N TYR A 141 -0.58 -26.88 9.32
CA TYR A 141 -1.74 -26.34 10.07
C TYR A 141 -3.05 -26.89 9.52
N ASP A 142 -3.66 -27.83 10.26
CA ASP A 142 -4.97 -28.39 9.92
C ASP A 142 -6.14 -27.50 10.38
N ASP A 143 -5.92 -26.52 11.25
CA ASP A 143 -6.92 -25.56 11.72
C ASP A 143 -7.13 -24.38 10.75
N ARG A 144 -6.30 -24.27 9.69
CA ARG A 144 -6.21 -23.10 8.82
C ARG A 144 -6.44 -23.41 7.37
N ILE A 145 -6.97 -22.43 6.65
CA ILE A 145 -6.99 -22.38 5.19
C ILE A 145 -6.09 -21.24 4.77
N PHE A 146 -5.23 -21.51 3.81
CA PHE A 146 -4.35 -20.50 3.23
C PHE A 146 -4.83 -20.21 1.81
N ILE A 147 -4.98 -18.94 1.45
CA ILE A 147 -5.26 -18.51 0.08
C ILE A 147 -4.24 -17.47 -0.37
N TYR A 148 -3.88 -17.54 -1.65
CA TYR A 148 -2.85 -16.69 -2.26
C TYR A 148 -3.43 -15.88 -3.43
N PRO A 149 -4.29 -14.88 -3.16
CA PRO A 149 -4.90 -14.04 -4.18
C PRO A 149 -3.85 -13.20 -4.93
N LYS A 150 -3.98 -13.14 -6.26
CA LYS A 150 -3.24 -12.21 -7.13
C LYS A 150 -4.16 -11.10 -7.60
N ILE A 151 -3.79 -9.87 -7.31
CA ILE A 151 -4.51 -8.66 -7.69
C ILE A 151 -3.79 -8.04 -8.89
N LYS A 152 -4.54 -7.77 -9.97
CA LYS A 152 -4.02 -7.18 -11.21
C LYS A 152 -5.10 -6.46 -12.00
N ASN A 153 -4.69 -5.56 -12.87
CA ASN A 153 -5.56 -5.01 -13.90
C ASN A 153 -5.64 -6.00 -15.07
N GLU A 154 -6.85 -6.32 -15.49
CA GLU A 154 -7.13 -7.12 -16.68
C GLU A 154 -7.82 -6.25 -17.74
N GLU A 155 -7.37 -6.36 -18.98
CA GLU A 155 -7.99 -5.66 -20.10
C GLU A 155 -9.28 -6.38 -20.53
N SER A 156 -10.34 -5.60 -20.68
CA SER A 156 -11.61 -6.07 -21.22
C SER A 156 -12.13 -5.15 -22.32
N LEU A 157 -13.20 -5.55 -23.00
CA LEU A 157 -13.90 -4.72 -23.99
C LEU A 157 -14.42 -3.39 -23.41
N HIS A 158 -14.57 -3.29 -22.09
CA HIS A 158 -15.06 -2.10 -21.38
C HIS A 158 -13.93 -1.30 -20.70
N GLY A 159 -12.67 -1.61 -20.98
CA GLY A 159 -11.50 -1.01 -20.37
C GLY A 159 -10.82 -1.92 -19.33
N GLN A 160 -9.87 -1.37 -18.59
CA GLN A 160 -9.16 -2.08 -17.53
C GLN A 160 -10.05 -2.26 -16.31
N SER A 161 -10.06 -3.48 -15.76
CA SER A 161 -10.76 -3.81 -14.51
C SER A 161 -9.79 -4.38 -13.50
N LEU A 162 -9.87 -3.93 -12.26
CA LEU A 162 -9.10 -4.49 -11.16
C LEU A 162 -9.71 -5.84 -10.75
N MET A 163 -8.95 -6.90 -10.95
CA MET A 163 -9.37 -8.28 -10.74
C MET A 163 -8.55 -8.96 -9.65
N VAL A 164 -9.18 -9.93 -9.00
CA VAL A 164 -8.55 -10.86 -8.06
C VAL A 164 -8.62 -12.27 -8.64
N GLU A 165 -7.47 -12.86 -8.87
CA GLU A 165 -7.28 -14.25 -9.28
C GLU A 165 -6.93 -15.09 -8.06
N ILE A 166 -7.72 -16.13 -7.79
CA ILE A 166 -7.48 -17.09 -6.71
C ILE A 166 -7.30 -18.46 -7.37
N SER A 167 -6.04 -18.88 -7.49
CA SER A 167 -5.65 -20.12 -8.17
C SER A 167 -4.75 -21.03 -7.32
N ALA A 168 -4.42 -20.61 -6.09
CA ALA A 168 -3.53 -21.36 -5.20
C ALA A 168 -3.83 -21.11 -3.72
N GLY A 169 -3.56 -22.12 -2.91
CA GLY A 169 -3.80 -22.16 -1.46
C GLY A 169 -3.81 -23.59 -0.94
N SER A 170 -4.10 -23.79 0.34
CA SER A 170 -4.21 -25.12 0.96
C SER A 170 -5.61 -25.37 1.51
N GLY A 171 -6.03 -26.64 1.52
CA GLY A 171 -7.35 -27.05 1.98
C GLY A 171 -8.44 -26.89 0.91
N ILE A 172 -8.86 -28.04 0.35
CA ILE A 172 -9.93 -28.23 -0.65
C ILE A 172 -9.60 -27.66 -2.03
N ASP A 173 -10.09 -28.31 -3.10
CA ASP A 173 -9.89 -27.94 -4.51
C ASP A 173 -10.14 -26.43 -4.74
N LEU A 174 -9.06 -25.65 -4.77
CA LEU A 174 -9.12 -24.26 -5.19
C LEU A 174 -9.25 -24.23 -6.71
N ASN A 175 -10.51 -24.26 -7.16
CA ASN A 175 -10.83 -23.95 -8.54
C ASN A 175 -10.39 -22.51 -8.84
N LEU A 176 -9.77 -22.30 -10.01
CA LEU A 176 -9.42 -20.98 -10.50
C LEU A 176 -10.65 -20.06 -10.43
N LYS A 177 -10.56 -19.02 -9.61
CA LYS A 177 -11.63 -18.04 -9.41
C LYS A 177 -11.14 -16.66 -9.83
N TRP A 178 -11.95 -16.00 -10.64
CA TRP A 178 -11.78 -14.60 -11.01
C TRP A 178 -12.91 -13.79 -10.38
N LEU A 179 -12.54 -12.69 -9.73
CA LEU A 179 -13.46 -11.79 -9.04
C LEU A 179 -13.10 -10.36 -9.42
N PHE A 180 -14.09 -9.48 -9.51
CA PHE A 180 -13.79 -8.05 -9.45
C PHE A 180 -13.34 -7.68 -8.03
N SER A 181 -12.45 -6.69 -7.91
CA SER A 181 -11.93 -6.22 -6.62
C SER A 181 -13.03 -5.95 -5.59
N PHE A 182 -14.10 -5.23 -5.97
CA PHE A 182 -15.22 -4.88 -5.08
C PHE A 182 -16.01 -6.09 -4.53
N GLN A 183 -15.81 -7.28 -5.09
CA GLN A 183 -16.45 -8.52 -4.64
C GLN A 183 -15.56 -9.30 -3.68
N PHE A 184 -14.27 -8.95 -3.62
CA PHE A 184 -13.25 -9.77 -2.99
C PHE A 184 -13.51 -9.91 -1.48
N ALA A 185 -13.84 -8.80 -0.82
CA ALA A 185 -14.10 -8.78 0.59
C ALA A 185 -15.27 -9.69 1.02
N GLN A 186 -16.36 -9.61 0.28
CA GLN A 186 -17.55 -10.43 0.50
C GLN A 186 -17.30 -11.91 0.15
N TYR A 187 -16.46 -12.16 -0.86
CA TYR A 187 -16.03 -13.51 -1.19
C TYR A 187 -15.25 -14.15 -0.04
N LEU A 188 -14.27 -13.46 0.55
CA LEU A 188 -13.51 -13.98 1.71
C LEU A 188 -14.42 -14.35 2.89
N LYS A 189 -15.39 -13.48 3.20
CA LYS A 189 -16.41 -13.74 4.24
C LYS A 189 -17.23 -14.99 3.96
N SER A 190 -17.62 -15.21 2.71
CA SER A 190 -18.45 -16.36 2.32
C SER A 190 -17.63 -17.64 2.30
N TYR A 191 -16.42 -17.57 1.73
CA TYR A 191 -15.47 -18.68 1.67
C TYR A 191 -15.09 -19.17 3.07
N TYR A 192 -14.79 -18.26 4.01
CA TYR A 192 -14.52 -18.63 5.40
C TYR A 192 -15.69 -19.36 6.06
N LYS A 193 -16.93 -18.90 5.87
CA LYS A 193 -18.13 -19.52 6.48
C LYS A 193 -18.37 -20.94 5.99
N GLU A 194 -18.03 -21.24 4.74
CA GLU A 194 -18.22 -22.56 4.12
C GLU A 194 -17.09 -23.55 4.50
N SER A 195 -15.98 -23.03 4.99
CA SER A 195 -14.70 -23.74 5.07
C SER A 195 -14.58 -24.74 6.20
N SER A 196 -15.43 -24.62 7.23
CA SER A 196 -15.39 -25.38 8.50
C SER A 196 -14.10 -25.29 9.32
N LYS A 197 -13.06 -24.58 8.84
CA LYS A 197 -11.79 -24.37 9.54
C LYS A 197 -11.87 -23.20 10.52
N GLU A 198 -10.93 -23.16 11.47
CA GLU A 198 -10.92 -22.15 12.52
C GLU A 198 -10.51 -20.78 11.96
N PHE A 199 -9.48 -20.76 11.11
CA PHE A 199 -8.93 -19.54 10.52
C PHE A 199 -8.84 -19.59 8.99
N LEU A 200 -9.02 -18.44 8.36
CA LEU A 200 -8.66 -18.16 6.97
C LEU A 200 -7.49 -17.18 6.95
N GLU A 201 -6.37 -17.58 6.37
CA GLU A 201 -5.16 -16.78 6.21
C GLU A 201 -4.97 -16.39 4.74
N VAL A 202 -4.77 -15.10 4.50
CA VAL A 202 -4.75 -14.51 3.16
C VAL A 202 -3.41 -13.81 2.94
N SER A 203 -2.61 -14.29 1.98
CA SER A 203 -1.35 -13.63 1.60
C SER A 203 -1.50 -12.94 0.25
N LEU A 204 -1.51 -11.60 0.28
CA LEU A 204 -1.81 -10.78 -0.88
C LEU A 204 -0.62 -10.70 -1.84
N SER A 205 -0.88 -10.81 -3.14
CA SER A 205 0.08 -10.56 -4.21
C SER A 205 -0.47 -9.50 -5.16
N PHE A 206 0.29 -8.45 -5.42
CA PHE A 206 -0.09 -7.35 -6.28
C PHE A 206 0.81 -7.28 -7.52
N ASP A 207 0.22 -7.11 -8.69
CA ASP A 207 0.98 -6.78 -9.90
C ASP A 207 1.67 -5.43 -9.70
N LYS A 208 2.98 -5.38 -9.97
CA LYS A 208 3.80 -4.17 -9.79
C LYS A 208 3.33 -2.97 -10.61
N ASN A 209 2.54 -3.17 -11.66
CA ASN A 209 2.01 -2.10 -12.51
C ASN A 209 0.70 -1.51 -11.99
N LEU A 210 0.10 -2.06 -10.93
CA LEU A 210 -1.04 -1.44 -10.26
C LEU A 210 -0.67 -0.05 -9.76
N SER A 211 -1.64 0.86 -9.79
CA SER A 211 -1.46 2.17 -9.19
C SER A 211 -1.45 2.06 -7.67
N PHE A 212 -0.86 3.04 -6.99
CA PHE A 212 -0.89 3.12 -5.54
C PHE A 212 -2.32 3.34 -5.02
N GLN A 213 -3.18 3.98 -5.82
CA GLN A 213 -4.63 4.01 -5.56
C GLN A 213 -5.23 2.61 -5.48
N ASP A 214 -4.98 1.75 -6.48
CA ASP A 214 -5.55 0.39 -6.52
C ASP A 214 -5.15 -0.42 -5.28
N TYR A 215 -3.89 -0.32 -4.88
CA TYR A 215 -3.37 -0.93 -3.67
C TYR A 215 -4.09 -0.45 -2.41
N ILE A 216 -4.20 0.88 -2.23
CA ILE A 216 -4.88 1.45 -1.06
C ILE A 216 -6.37 1.11 -1.03
N SER A 217 -7.05 1.08 -2.18
CA SER A 217 -8.45 0.68 -2.27
C SER A 217 -8.67 -0.73 -1.74
N ILE A 218 -7.84 -1.71 -2.17
CA ILE A 218 -7.91 -3.09 -1.68
C ILE A 218 -7.61 -3.14 -0.18
N LYS A 219 -6.56 -2.44 0.28
CA LYS A 219 -6.17 -2.42 1.70
C LYS A 219 -7.29 -1.88 2.58
N SER A 220 -7.90 -0.76 2.19
CA SER A 220 -9.00 -0.13 2.92
C SER A 220 -10.20 -1.07 3.03
N GLU A 221 -10.59 -1.73 1.94
CA GLU A 221 -11.70 -2.68 1.92
C GLU A 221 -11.42 -3.92 2.81
N LEU A 222 -10.21 -4.46 2.75
CA LEU A 222 -9.83 -5.65 3.53
C LEU A 222 -9.70 -5.34 5.03
N THR A 223 -9.22 -4.15 5.41
CA THR A 223 -9.12 -3.76 6.83
C THR A 223 -10.49 -3.83 7.53
N GLN A 224 -11.58 -3.46 6.83
CA GLN A 224 -12.95 -3.54 7.35
C GLN A 224 -13.45 -4.99 7.54
N LEU A 225 -12.75 -5.99 7.00
CA LEU A 225 -13.09 -7.41 7.16
C LEU A 225 -12.33 -8.10 8.27
N MET A 226 -11.17 -7.56 8.63
CA MET A 226 -10.26 -8.22 9.56
C MET A 226 -10.95 -8.48 10.88
N ASN A 227 -10.81 -9.70 11.35
CA ASN A 227 -11.27 -10.16 12.64
C ASN A 227 -10.38 -11.34 13.06
N ASP A 228 -10.58 -11.85 14.27
CA ASP A 228 -9.74 -12.92 14.84
C ASP A 228 -9.70 -14.21 14.00
N LYS A 229 -10.58 -14.36 13.00
CA LYS A 229 -10.72 -15.56 12.16
C LYS A 229 -10.31 -15.37 10.70
N ILE A 230 -10.36 -14.15 10.16
CA ILE A 230 -9.88 -13.83 8.81
C ILE A 230 -8.64 -12.95 8.95
N ILE A 231 -7.48 -13.56 8.72
CA ILE A 231 -6.17 -12.98 8.95
C ILE A 231 -5.56 -12.59 7.61
N ILE A 232 -5.26 -11.31 7.43
CA ILE A 232 -4.46 -10.83 6.30
C ILE A 232 -2.99 -10.89 6.74
N HIS A 233 -2.18 -11.67 6.03
CA HIS A 233 -0.77 -11.83 6.35
C HIS A 233 0.00 -10.51 6.10
N THR A 234 0.97 -10.20 6.95
CA THR A 234 1.73 -8.94 6.91
C THR A 234 2.79 -8.89 5.79
N ASN A 235 3.28 -10.03 5.34
CA ASN A 235 4.01 -10.14 4.07
C ASN A 235 3.08 -9.91 2.88
N GLU A 236 3.42 -8.90 2.08
CA GLU A 236 2.72 -8.55 0.84
C GLU A 236 3.68 -8.70 -0.34
N PHE A 237 3.24 -9.41 -1.38
CA PHE A 237 4.09 -9.78 -2.51
C PHE A 237 3.83 -8.85 -3.68
N ILE A 238 4.91 -8.43 -4.36
CA ILE A 238 4.87 -7.57 -5.55
C ILE A 238 5.54 -8.32 -6.69
N TYR A 239 4.79 -8.64 -7.76
CA TYR A 239 5.26 -9.47 -8.88
C TYR A 239 5.28 -8.72 -10.23
#